data_AF-A0A7L2ZK98-F1
#
_entry.id   AF-A0A7L2ZK98-F1
#
_cell.length_a   1.000
_cell.length_b   1.000
_cell.length_c   1.000
_cell.angle_alpha   90.00
_cell.angle_beta   90.00
_cell.angle_gamma   90.00
#
_symmetry.space_group_name_H-M   'P 1'
#
loop_
_entity.id
_entity.type
_entity.pdbx_description
1 polymer ?
#
loop_
_entity_poly.entity_id
_entity_poly.type
_entity_poly.pdbx_seq_one_letter_code
_entity_poly.pdbx_strand_id
1 'polypeptide(L)'
;RLEMRNFGVKVSVIEPGYFKTMITNVENLEKNFYASWEKLPEEIKASYGENYLKQFVAMLKVLQKGYNSNLSLVTNCMEHALTSLHPRARYSPGWDAKLLYLPLSYLPSALTDAL
;
A
#
# COMPACT_ATOMS: atom_id res chain seq x y z
N ARG A 1 -8.88 18.25 -2.37
CA ARG A 1 -9.04 18.84 -1.01
C ARG A 1 -9.14 20.35 -1.04
N LEU A 2 -8.23 21.06 -1.73
CA LEU A 2 -8.23 22.53 -1.77
C LEU A 2 -9.45 23.09 -2.52
N GLU A 3 -9.78 22.53 -3.69
CA GLU A 3 -10.96 22.94 -4.48
C GLU A 3 -12.28 22.82 -3.71
N MET A 4 -12.45 21.74 -2.94
CA MET A 4 -13.68 21.46 -2.19
C MET A 4 -13.87 22.38 -0.97
N ARG A 5 -12.82 23.12 -0.56
CA ARG A 5 -12.85 23.99 0.61
C ARG A 5 -13.88 25.11 0.47
N ASN A 6 -14.03 25.65 -0.74
CA ASN A 6 -14.98 26.74 -1.03
C ASN A 6 -16.44 26.29 -0.90
N PHE A 7 -16.70 24.99 -0.97
CA PHE A 7 -18.03 24.39 -0.84
C PHE A 7 -18.33 23.93 0.59
N GLY A 8 -17.44 24.19 1.56
CA GLY A 8 -17.59 23.72 2.94
C GLY A 8 -17.42 22.20 3.11
N VAL A 9 -17.02 21.48 2.06
CA VAL A 9 -16.86 20.03 2.08
C VAL A 9 -15.49 19.66 2.62
N LYS A 10 -15.48 18.88 3.71
CA LYS A 10 -14.26 18.35 4.33
C LYS A 10 -13.87 17.05 3.63
N VAL A 11 -12.61 16.95 3.20
CA VAL A 11 -12.06 15.77 2.52
C VAL A 11 -10.91 15.20 3.34
N SER A 12 -10.98 13.90 3.61
CA SER A 12 -10.00 13.14 4.38
C SER A 12 -9.50 11.96 3.54
N VAL A 13 -8.18 11.76 3.48
CA VAL A 13 -7.54 10.64 2.80
C VAL A 13 -7.12 9.61 3.84
N ILE A 14 -7.38 8.32 3.58
CA ILE A 14 -6.98 7.22 4.46
C ILE A 14 -6.01 6.33 3.68
N GLU A 15 -4.76 6.30 4.12
CA GLU A 15 -3.67 5.56 3.49
C GLU A 15 -3.16 4.50 4.45
N PRO A 16 -3.77 3.30 4.41
CA PRO A 16 -3.35 2.19 5.23
C PRO A 16 -1.97 1.68 4.81
N GLY A 17 -1.23 1.20 5.79
CA GLY A 17 -0.12 0.27 5.55
C GLY A 17 -0.63 -1.10 5.08
N TYR A 18 0.17 -2.13 5.28
CA TYR A 18 -0.20 -3.49 4.90
C TYR A 18 -1.08 -4.16 5.95
N PHE A 19 -2.31 -4.49 5.55
CA PHE A 19 -3.29 -5.19 6.36
C PHE A 19 -3.70 -6.50 5.69
N LYS A 20 -3.98 -7.53 6.48
CA LYS A 20 -4.47 -8.83 5.99
C LYS A 20 -5.89 -8.68 5.44
N THR A 21 -5.99 -8.53 4.13
CA THR A 21 -7.25 -8.47 3.38
C THR A 21 -7.19 -9.44 2.20
N MET A 22 -8.32 -9.61 1.49
CA MET A 22 -8.35 -10.43 0.27
C MET A 22 -7.47 -9.86 -0.84
N ILE A 23 -7.21 -8.55 -0.83
CA ILE A 23 -6.33 -7.86 -1.80
C ILE A 23 -4.86 -8.28 -1.57
N THR A 24 -4.46 -8.41 -0.31
CA THR A 24 -3.08 -8.77 0.09
C THR A 24 -2.90 -10.28 0.29
N ASN A 25 -3.85 -11.11 -0.16
CA ASN A 25 -3.73 -12.57 -0.05
C ASN A 25 -2.62 -13.04 -1.00
N VAL A 26 -1.54 -13.57 -0.44
CA VAL A 26 -0.35 -13.94 -1.23
C VAL A 26 -0.61 -15.09 -2.20
N GLU A 27 -1.48 -16.05 -1.88
CA GLU A 27 -1.81 -17.14 -2.81
C GLU A 27 -2.54 -16.61 -4.04
N ASN A 28 -3.51 -15.70 -3.82
CA ASN A 28 -4.21 -15.03 -4.92
C ASN A 28 -3.26 -14.15 -5.73
N LEU A 29 -2.40 -13.38 -5.06
CA LEU A 29 -1.41 -12.53 -5.72
C LEU A 29 -0.44 -13.38 -6.55
N GLU A 30 0.14 -14.42 -5.97
CA GLU A 30 1.06 -15.35 -6.65
C GLU A 30 0.42 -15.92 -7.92
N LYS A 31 -0.80 -16.45 -7.82
CA LYS A 31 -1.54 -16.97 -8.97
C LYS A 31 -1.76 -15.90 -10.03
N ASN A 32 -2.14 -14.68 -9.64
CA ASN A 32 -2.37 -13.57 -10.56
C ASN A 32 -1.07 -13.10 -11.24
N PHE A 33 0.05 -13.09 -10.52
CA PHE A 33 1.36 -12.73 -11.05
C PHE A 33 1.84 -13.76 -12.08
N TYR A 34 1.77 -15.06 -11.77
CA TYR A 34 2.09 -16.09 -12.76
C TYR A 34 1.16 -16.04 -13.97
N ALA A 35 -0.16 -15.89 -13.78
CA ALA A 35 -1.11 -15.79 -14.89
C ALA A 35 -0.87 -14.55 -15.77
N SER A 36 -0.37 -13.46 -15.19
CA SER A 36 0.02 -12.26 -15.93
C SER A 36 1.34 -12.46 -16.66
N TRP A 37 2.31 -13.12 -16.01
CA TRP A 37 3.61 -13.46 -16.59
C TRP A 37 3.47 -14.29 -17.86
N GLU A 38 2.64 -15.33 -17.84
CA GLU A 38 2.42 -16.21 -19.00
C GLU A 38 1.91 -15.44 -20.23
N LYS A 39 1.15 -14.36 -20.01
CA LYS A 39 0.57 -13.53 -21.07
C LYS A 39 1.53 -12.46 -21.61
N LEU A 40 2.69 -12.25 -20.99
CA LEU A 40 3.65 -11.26 -21.45
C LEU A 40 4.35 -11.71 -22.74
N PRO A 41 4.70 -10.77 -23.64
CA PRO A 41 5.60 -11.04 -24.76
C PRO A 41 6.96 -11.57 -24.28
N GLU A 42 7.58 -12.44 -25.07
CA GLU A 42 8.88 -13.04 -24.75
C GLU A 42 10.00 -12.00 -24.56
N GLU A 43 9.97 -10.89 -25.30
CA GLU A 43 10.90 -9.78 -25.12
C GLU A 43 10.85 -9.20 -23.70
N ILE A 44 9.63 -9.04 -23.16
CA ILE A 44 9.42 -8.50 -21.81
C ILE A 44 9.82 -9.54 -20.75
N LYS A 45 9.46 -10.82 -20.96
CA LYS A 45 9.89 -11.91 -20.08
C LYS A 45 11.41 -12.02 -20.00
N ALA A 46 12.10 -11.86 -21.13
CA ALA A 46 13.55 -11.85 -21.19
C ALA A 46 14.16 -10.63 -20.48
N SER A 47 13.55 -9.45 -20.61
CA SER A 47 14.03 -8.23 -19.95
C SER A 47 13.94 -8.29 -18.43
N TYR A 48 12.86 -8.84 -17.87
CA TYR A 48 12.74 -9.02 -16.41
C TYR A 48 13.47 -10.28 -15.90
N GLY A 49 13.46 -11.35 -16.69
CA GLY A 49 13.96 -12.66 -16.33
C GLY A 49 13.04 -13.43 -15.38
N GLU A 50 12.93 -14.75 -15.54
CA GLU A 50 12.07 -15.58 -14.68
C GLU A 50 12.48 -15.56 -13.19
N ASN A 51 13.77 -15.33 -12.93
CA ASN A 51 14.27 -15.24 -11.56
C ASN A 51 13.68 -14.06 -10.80
N TYR A 52 13.39 -12.95 -11.50
CA TYR A 52 12.75 -11.79 -10.89
C TYR A 52 11.37 -12.14 -10.34
N LEU A 53 10.54 -12.83 -11.14
CA LEU A 53 9.22 -13.26 -10.71
C LEU A 53 9.28 -14.17 -9.48
N LYS A 54 10.18 -15.16 -9.50
CA LYS A 54 10.35 -16.11 -8.38
C LYS A 54 10.78 -15.39 -7.10
N GLN A 55 11.74 -14.47 -7.20
CA GLN A 55 12.23 -13.67 -6.07
C GLN A 55 11.13 -12.73 -5.54
N PHE A 56 10.38 -12.10 -6.43
CA PHE A 56 9.29 -11.20 -6.06
C PHE A 56 8.18 -11.94 -5.31
N VAL A 57 7.74 -13.10 -5.80
CA VAL A 57 6.76 -13.95 -5.11
C VAL A 57 7.29 -14.42 -3.74
N ALA A 58 8.56 -14.79 -3.65
CA ALA A 58 9.17 -15.16 -2.37
C ALA A 58 9.19 -13.97 -1.39
N MET A 59 9.50 -12.76 -1.86
CA MET A 59 9.46 -11.54 -1.07
C MET A 59 8.05 -11.27 -0.53
N LEU A 60 7.01 -11.41 -1.36
CA LEU A 60 5.61 -11.26 -0.92
C LEU A 60 5.25 -12.22 0.22
N LYS A 61 5.70 -13.48 0.15
CA LYS A 61 5.50 -14.48 1.22
C LYS A 61 6.18 -14.08 2.53
N VAL A 62 7.36 -13.47 2.46
CA VAL A 62 8.07 -12.95 3.64
C VAL A 62 7.33 -11.74 4.23
N LEU A 63 6.97 -10.77 3.38
CA LEU A 63 6.30 -9.53 3.80
C LEU A 63 4.94 -9.78 4.44
N GLN A 64 4.20 -10.79 3.97
CA GLN A 64 2.89 -11.16 4.53
C GLN A 64 2.91 -11.43 6.04
N LYS A 65 4.04 -11.89 6.58
CA LYS A 65 4.22 -12.11 8.01
C LYS A 65 4.10 -10.80 8.82
N GLY A 66 4.48 -9.68 8.22
CA GLY A 66 4.40 -8.34 8.82
C GLY A 66 3.03 -7.65 8.68
N TYR A 67 2.09 -8.23 7.92
CA TYR A 67 0.80 -7.60 7.69
C TYR A 67 -0.05 -7.59 8.95
N ASN A 68 -0.66 -6.45 9.24
CA ASN A 68 -1.49 -6.30 10.42
C ASN A 68 -2.85 -6.98 10.22
N SER A 69 -3.24 -7.87 11.13
CA SER A 69 -4.57 -8.53 11.11
C SER A 69 -5.67 -7.63 11.67
N ASN A 70 -5.32 -6.61 12.45
CA ASN A 70 -6.29 -5.74 13.09
C ASN A 70 -6.80 -4.66 12.12
N LEU A 71 -7.84 -4.99 11.35
CA LEU A 71 -8.50 -4.08 10.42
C LEU A 71 -9.20 -2.90 11.11
N SER A 72 -9.46 -2.99 12.43
CA SER A 72 -10.12 -1.91 13.16
C SER A 72 -9.32 -0.61 13.13
N LEU A 73 -8.00 -0.67 12.94
CA LEU A 73 -7.17 0.53 12.82
C LEU A 73 -7.58 1.39 11.61
N VAL A 74 -8.02 0.77 10.53
CA VAL A 74 -8.52 1.46 9.34
C VAL A 74 -9.93 1.97 9.58
N THR A 75 -10.83 1.12 10.09
CA THR A 75 -12.23 1.50 10.31
C THR A 75 -12.38 2.59 11.36
N ASN A 76 -11.55 2.61 12.41
CA ASN A 76 -11.55 3.67 13.42
C ASN A 76 -11.09 5.01 12.82
N CYS A 77 -10.16 4.99 11.84
CA CYS A 77 -9.82 6.20 11.10
C CYS A 77 -10.98 6.69 10.24
N MET A 78 -11.73 5.78 9.60
CA MET A 78 -12.94 6.11 8.85
C MET A 78 -14.00 6.71 9.76
N GLU A 79 -14.27 6.08 10.90
CA GLU A 79 -15.21 6.57 11.90
C GLU A 79 -14.83 7.97 12.36
N HIS A 80 -13.58 8.18 12.79
CA HIS A 80 -13.12 9.50 13.20
C HIS A 80 -13.22 10.53 12.05
N ALA A 81 -12.93 10.15 10.82
CA ALA A 81 -13.03 11.07 9.67
C ALA A 81 -14.48 11.53 9.42
N LEU A 82 -15.46 10.70 9.74
CA LEU A 82 -16.89 10.97 9.54
C LEU A 82 -17.55 11.67 10.74
N THR A 83 -17.17 11.31 11.98
CA THR A 83 -17.86 11.78 13.20
C THR A 83 -17.20 13.00 13.84
N SER A 84 -15.93 13.29 13.53
CA SER A 84 -15.21 14.39 14.16
C SER A 84 -15.68 15.76 13.66
N LEU A 85 -15.79 16.72 14.57
CA LEU A 85 -15.99 18.12 14.22
C LEU A 85 -14.82 18.67 13.37
N HIS A 86 -13.60 18.19 13.61
CA HIS A 86 -12.38 18.62 12.92
C HIS A 86 -11.59 17.39 12.42
N PRO A 87 -12.07 16.71 11.37
CA PRO A 87 -11.40 15.54 10.83
C PRO A 87 -10.03 15.93 10.23
N ARG A 88 -9.08 15.01 10.33
CA ARG A 88 -7.75 15.19 9.74
C ARG A 88 -7.83 15.01 8.24
N ALA A 89 -6.97 15.72 7.52
CA ALA A 89 -6.91 15.59 6.08
C ALA A 89 -6.31 14.28 5.57
N ARG A 90 -5.45 13.66 6.40
CA ARG A 90 -4.74 12.43 6.08
C ARG A 90 -4.65 11.57 7.33
N TYR A 91 -5.01 10.31 7.18
CA TYR A 91 -4.89 9.27 8.19
C TYR A 91 -3.99 8.17 7.64
N SER A 92 -3.03 7.75 8.44
CA SER A 92 -2.12 6.65 8.09
C SER A 92 -2.27 5.52 9.12
N PRO A 93 -3.30 4.68 8.99
CA PRO A 93 -3.46 3.52 9.87
C PRO A 93 -2.37 2.48 9.58
N GLY A 94 -1.74 1.97 10.64
CA GLY A 94 -0.60 1.05 10.54
C GLY A 94 0.68 1.67 11.11
N TRP A 95 1.53 0.84 11.71
CA TRP A 95 2.83 1.28 12.23
C TRP A 95 3.86 1.39 11.10
N ASP A 96 3.81 0.47 10.15
CA ASP A 96 4.56 0.51 8.89
C ASP A 96 4.29 1.80 8.09
N ALA A 97 3.02 2.20 7.97
CA ALA A 97 2.64 3.47 7.35
C ALA A 97 3.29 4.67 8.03
N LYS A 98 3.33 4.67 9.37
CA LYS A 98 3.85 5.80 10.16
C LYS A 98 5.37 5.83 10.28
N LEU A 99 6.03 4.66 10.32
CA LEU A 99 7.46 4.54 10.61
C LEU A 99 8.32 4.32 9.37
N LEU A 100 7.76 3.80 8.27
CA LEU A 100 8.50 3.55 7.04
C LEU A 100 8.05 4.50 5.94
N TYR A 101 6.78 4.41 5.52
CA TYR A 101 6.30 5.13 4.34
C TYR A 101 6.23 6.64 4.55
N LEU A 102 5.79 7.08 5.73
CA LEU A 102 5.69 8.49 6.04
C LEU A 102 7.07 9.17 6.10
N PRO A 103 8.09 8.66 6.83
CA PRO A 103 9.43 9.22 6.79
C PRO A 103 10.05 9.19 5.38
N LEU A 104 9.88 8.09 4.65
CA LEU A 104 10.39 7.96 3.28
C LEU A 104 9.81 9.03 2.36
N SER A 105 8.53 9.37 2.53
CA SER A 105 7.88 10.43 1.72
C SER A 105 8.43 11.84 1.95
N TYR A 106 9.16 12.07 3.05
CA TYR A 106 9.80 13.35 3.35
C TYR A 106 11.31 13.34 3.10
N LEU A 107 11.91 12.18 2.77
CA LEU A 107 13.33 12.09 2.44
C LEU A 107 13.60 12.66 1.03
N PRO A 108 14.76 13.28 0.80
CA PRO A 108 15.21 13.67 -0.53
C PRO A 108 15.22 12.49 -1.50
N SER A 109 14.84 12.73 -2.77
CA SER A 109 14.73 11.67 -3.79
C SER A 109 16.01 10.87 -3.96
N ALA A 110 17.18 11.52 -3.88
CA ALA A 110 18.47 10.84 -3.99
C ALA A 110 18.71 9.79 -2.88
N LEU A 111 18.17 10.01 -1.68
CA LEU A 111 18.28 9.06 -0.58
C LEU A 111 17.22 7.97 -0.66
N THR A 112 16.01 8.30 -1.15
CA THR A 112 14.95 7.31 -1.33
C THR A 112 15.26 6.34 -2.46
N ASP A 113 15.88 6.81 -3.56
CA ASP A 113 16.18 5.97 -4.73
C ASP A 113 17.39 5.05 -4.50
N ALA A 114 18.24 5.38 -3.52
CA ALA A 114 19.40 4.58 -3.15
C ALA A 114 19.08 3.47 -2.12
N LEU A 115 17.90 3.55 -1.47
CA LEU A 115 17.41 2.59 -0.47
C LEU A 115 16.58 1.48 -1.12
#